data_AF-A0A954R663-F1
#
_entry.id   AF-A0A954R663-F1
#
_cell.length_a   1.000
_cell.length_b   1.000
_cell.length_c   1.000
_cell.angle_alpha   90.00
_cell.angle_beta   90.00
_cell.angle_gamma   90.00
#
_symmetry.space_group_name_H-M   'P 1'
#
loop_
_entity.id
_entity.type
_entity.pdbx_description
1 polymer ?
#
loop_
_entity_poly.entity_id
_entity_poly.type
_entity_poly.pdbx_seq_one_letter_code
_entity_poly.pdbx_strand_id
1 'polypeptide(L)' 'DWITLGFRMALARAPSEAELRMSLAFLESQINSRMARKISEPAGDLRCQALADFCQGLFSLNEFIYVD' A
#
# COMPACT_ATOMS: atom_id res chain seq x y z
N ASP A 1 10.26 -4.19 -5.12
CA ASP A 1 9.45 -2.95 -5.10
C ASP A 1 8.96 -2.68 -3.67
N TRP A 2 8.37 -1.51 -3.39
CA TRP A 2 7.94 -1.08 -2.05
C TRP A 2 6.77 -1.91 -1.49
N ILE A 3 5.89 -2.44 -2.34
CA ILE A 3 4.78 -3.30 -1.93
C ILE A 3 5.36 -4.62 -1.42
N THR A 4 6.26 -5.24 -2.18
CA THR A 4 6.95 -6.48 -1.74
C THR A 4 7.68 -6.29 -0.41
N LEU A 5 8.36 -5.15 -0.21
CA LEU A 5 9.02 -4.85 1.05
C LEU A 5 8.00 -4.70 2.20
N GLY A 6 6.90 -3.97 1.98
CA GLY A 6 5.82 -3.82 2.95
C GLY A 6 5.26 -5.18 3.41
N PHE A 7 4.94 -6.07 2.46
CA PHE A 7 4.43 -7.42 2.76
C PHE A 7 5.42 -8.24 3.58
N ARG A 8 6.72 -8.18 3.25
CA ARG A 8 7.75 -8.87 4.02
C ARG A 8 7.89 -8.33 5.44
N MET A 9 7.71 -7.03 5.63
CA MET A 9 7.81 -6.41 6.96
C MET A 9 6.56 -6.65 7.81
N ALA A 10 5.37 -6.57 7.22
CA ALA A 10 4.11 -6.70 7.95
C ALA A 10 3.67 -8.15 8.16
N LEU A 11 3.86 -9.00 7.15
CA LEU A 11 3.30 -10.36 7.08
C LEU A 11 4.37 -11.45 6.97
N ALA A 12 5.66 -11.10 7.05
CA ALA A 12 6.79 -12.04 6.92
C ALA A 12 6.81 -12.91 5.64
N ARG A 13 6.08 -12.50 4.59
CA ARG A 13 6.02 -13.20 3.29
C ARG A 13 6.03 -12.22 2.12
N ALA A 14 6.30 -12.74 0.92
CA ALA A 14 6.05 -11.97 -0.31
C ALA A 14 4.53 -11.92 -0.59
N PRO A 15 4.03 -10.87 -1.30
CA PRO A 15 2.67 -10.90 -1.81
C PRO A 15 2.54 -12.00 -2.86
N SER A 16 1.37 -12.61 -2.93
CA SER A 16 0.95 -13.38 -4.10
C SER A 16 0.80 -12.46 -5.31
N GLU A 17 0.73 -13.05 -6.51
CA GLU A 17 0.55 -12.28 -7.74
C GLU A 17 -0.77 -11.48 -7.73
N ALA A 18 -1.83 -12.04 -7.15
CA ALA A 18 -3.11 -11.36 -7.00
C ALA A 18 -3.02 -10.17 -6.03
N GLU A 19 -2.41 -10.36 -4.86
CA GLU A 19 -2.19 -9.28 -3.87
C GLU A 19 -1.33 -8.15 -4.43
N LEU A 20 -0.28 -8.49 -5.20
CA LEU A 20 0.57 -7.50 -5.85
C LEU A 20 -0.21 -6.66 -6.87
N ARG A 21 -0.97 -7.31 -7.76
CA ARG A 21 -1.81 -6.59 -8.74
C ARG A 21 -2.85 -5.70 -8.06
N MET A 22 -3.51 -6.20 -7.02
CA MET A 22 -4.50 -5.43 -6.26
C MET A 22 -3.86 -4.24 -5.55
N SER A 23 -2.69 -4.42 -4.94
CA SER A 23 -1.96 -3.36 -4.23
C SER A 23 -1.51 -2.26 -5.17
N LEU A 24 -1.02 -2.60 -6.37
CA LEU A 24 -0.65 -1.64 -7.41
C LEU A 24 -1.86 -0.81 -7.86
N ALA A 25 -2.96 -1.49 -8.22
CA ALA A 25 -4.19 -0.82 -8.67
C ALA A 25 -4.77 0.09 -7.58
N PHE A 26 -4.73 -0.34 -6.32
CA PHE A 26 -5.15 0.46 -5.18
C PHE A 26 -4.29 1.72 -5.02
N LEU A 27 -2.96 1.58 -5.03
CA LEU A 27 -2.04 2.72 -4.90
C LEU A 27 -2.22 3.74 -6.02
N GLU A 28 -2.34 3.29 -7.27
CA GLU A 28 -2.62 4.17 -8.41
C GLU A 28 -3.93 4.95 -8.23
N SER A 29 -4.98 4.26 -7.81
CA SER A 29 -6.27 4.88 -7.50
C SER A 29 -6.16 5.95 -6.39
N GLN A 30 -5.44 5.65 -5.31
CA GLN A 30 -5.21 6.61 -4.22
C GLN A 30 -4.42 7.83 -4.67
N ILE A 31 -3.37 7.62 -5.44
CA ILE A 31 -2.51 8.69 -5.98
C ILE A 31 -3.34 9.60 -6.92
N ASN A 32 -4.11 9.01 -7.84
CA ASN A 32 -4.95 9.77 -8.78
C ASN A 32 -6.05 10.56 -8.06
N SER A 33 -6.73 9.93 -7.08
CA SER A 33 -7.74 10.60 -6.25
C SER A 33 -7.15 11.78 -5.45
N ARG A 34 -5.90 11.68 -5.00
CA ARG A 34 -5.21 12.77 -4.29
C ARG A 34 -4.80 13.88 -5.23
N MET A 35 -4.19 13.56 -6.38
CA MET A 35 -3.82 14.57 -7.38
C MET A 35 -5.05 15.38 -7.84
N ALA A 36 -6.20 14.73 -8.02
CA ALA A 36 -7.44 15.41 -8.38
C ALA A 36 -7.97 16.36 -7.29
N ARG A 37 -7.73 16.05 -6.01
CA ARG A 37 -8.20 16.85 -4.85
C ARG A 37 -7.21 17.91 -4.37
N LYS A 38 -5.92 17.71 -4.60
CA LYS A 38 -4.81 18.51 -4.07
C LYS A 38 -3.88 18.97 -5.19
N ILE A 39 -4.43 19.71 -6.14
CA ILE A 39 -3.72 20.16 -7.36
C ILE A 39 -2.48 21.02 -7.01
N SER A 40 -2.46 21.67 -5.85
CA SER A 40 -1.36 22.52 -5.38
C SER A 40 -0.25 21.78 -4.61
N GLU A 41 -0.44 20.51 -4.23
CA GLU A 41 0.62 19.73 -3.57
C GLU A 41 1.55 19.07 -4.60
N PRO A 42 2.88 18.98 -4.33
CA PRO A 42 3.80 18.27 -5.20
C PRO A 42 3.39 16.80 -5.38
N ALA A 43 3.38 16.32 -6.63
CA ALA A 43 3.00 14.93 -6.92
C ALA A 43 3.87 13.89 -6.19
N GLY A 44 5.12 14.22 -5.86
CA GLY A 44 6.00 13.38 -5.04
C GLY A 44 5.46 13.17 -3.63
N ASP A 45 5.01 14.24 -2.98
CA ASP A 45 4.48 14.18 -1.61
C ASP A 45 3.17 13.39 -1.55
N LEU A 46 2.31 13.56 -2.56
CA LEU A 46 1.06 12.80 -2.68
C LEU A 46 1.31 11.29 -2.84
N ARG A 47 2.37 10.91 -3.57
CA ARG A 47 2.80 9.51 -3.69
C ARG A 47 3.34 8.97 -2.36
N CYS A 48 4.17 9.73 -1.67
CA CYS A 48 4.68 9.33 -0.36
C CYS A 48 3.56 9.15 0.66
N GLN A 49 2.59 10.06 0.70
CA GLN A 49 1.40 9.94 1.57
C GLN A 49 0.57 8.68 1.23
N ALA A 50 0.29 8.44 -0.06
CA ALA A 50 -0.47 7.26 -0.47
C ALA A 50 0.24 5.94 -0.09
N LEU A 51 1.58 5.91 -0.22
CA LEU A 51 2.38 4.75 0.18
C LEU A 51 2.38 4.57 1.71
N ALA A 52 2.50 5.66 2.47
CA ALA A 52 2.45 5.61 3.93
C ALA A 52 1.11 5.04 4.43
N ASP A 53 -0.01 5.51 3.89
CA ASP A 53 -1.35 5.03 4.24
C ASP A 53 -1.54 3.55 3.86
N PHE A 54 -1.02 3.13 2.70
CA PHE A 54 -1.03 1.74 2.29
C PHE A 54 -0.23 0.85 3.28
N CYS A 55 0.99 1.25 3.63
CA CYS A 55 1.80 0.51 4.59
C CYS A 55 1.12 0.44 5.96
N GLN A 56 0.52 1.54 6.42
CA GLN A 56 -0.24 1.56 7.67
C GLN A 56 -1.40 0.56 7.65
N GLY A 57 -2.16 0.51 6.55
CA GLY A 57 -3.22 -0.47 6.35
C GLY A 57 -2.68 -1.90 6.40
N LEU A 58 -1.55 -2.16 5.74
CA LEU A 58 -0.90 -3.46 5.71
C LEU A 58 -0.43 -3.92 7.10
N PHE A 59 0.21 -3.05 7.88
CA PHE A 59 0.59 -3.33 9.28
C PHE A 59 -0.62 -3.49 10.20
N SER A 60 -1.78 -2.96 9.82
CA SER A 60 -3.03 -3.12 10.55
C SER A 60 -3.81 -4.36 10.12
N LEU A 61 -3.36 -5.10 9.11
CA LEU A 61 -3.91 -6.41 8.79
C LEU A 61 -3.53 -7.35 9.93
N ASN A 62 -4.47 -7.59 10.82
CA ASN A 62 -4.36 -8.68 11.79
C ASN A 62 -4.50 -10.00 11.03
N GLU A 63 -3.42 -10.46 10.39
CA GLU A 63 -3.31 -11.84 9.94
C GLU A 63 -3.19 -12.70 11.22
N PHE A 64 -4.32 -12.93 11.88
CA PHE A 64 -4.41 -13.91 12.96
C PHE A 64 -4.14 -15.27 12.33
N ILE A 65 -2.90 -15.72 12.43
CA ILE A 65 -2.58 -17.12 12.18
C ILE A 65 -3.28 -17.91 13.27
N TYR A 66 -4.39 -18.54 12.92
CA TYR A 66 -4.98 -19.59 13.73
C TYR A 66 -3.95 -20.73 13.75
N VAL A 67 -3.23 -20.87 14.85
CA VAL A 67 -2.39 -22.03 15.11
C VAL A 67 -3.32 -23.07 15.73
N ASP A 68 -3.76 -24.04 14.92
CA ASP A 68 -4.38 -25.28 15.41
C ASP A 68 -3.29 -26.32 15.67
#